data_AF-A0A4S2UJC4-F1
#
_entry.id   AF-A0A4S2UJC4-F1
#
_cell.length_a   1.000
_cell.length_b   1.000
_cell.length_c   1.000
_cell.angle_alpha   90.00
_cell.angle_beta   90.00
_cell.angle_gamma   90.00
#
_symmetry.space_group_name_H-M   'P 1'
#
loop_
_entity.id
_entity.type
_entity.pdbx_description
1 polymer ?
#
loop_
_entity_poly.entity_id
_entity_poly.type
_entity_poly.pdbx_seq_one_letter_code
_entity_poly.pdbx_strand_id
1 'polypeptide(L)'
;MTRIIKNTTTEAQHDWPDDVFIQGGTHGVAFGGPDGAYQTAFFEAFPGDTFLRGEGKTIAEAEESCWGQYQRFIVCDGSGEHGPYERREYRNGAGFCTKCGTWMSNVFEPLPEQPRRRPSLLNRLFVDQDPEAVTEVLEAVAHADELPTP
;
A
#
# COMPACT_ATOMS: atom_id res chain seq x y z
N MET A 1 19.76 -11.84 21.64
CA MET A 1 19.90 -10.47 22.19
C MET A 1 18.60 -9.77 21.90
N THR A 2 17.94 -9.20 22.91
CA THR A 2 16.62 -8.59 22.68
C THR A 2 16.79 -7.26 21.93
N ARG A 3 16.07 -7.11 20.81
CA ARG A 3 16.14 -5.91 19.95
C ARG A 3 14.95 -5.00 20.24
N ILE A 4 15.21 -3.71 20.42
CA ILE A 4 14.15 -2.70 20.56
C ILE A 4 13.55 -2.39 19.20
N ILE A 5 12.23 -2.45 19.09
CA ILE A 5 11.49 -2.10 17.88
C ILE A 5 11.57 -0.59 17.70
N LYS A 6 12.12 -0.13 16.57
CA LYS A 6 12.31 1.30 16.33
C LYS A 6 10.98 2.06 16.35
N ASN A 7 11.03 3.30 16.85
CA ASN A 7 9.89 4.20 17.11
C ASN A 7 8.96 3.74 18.24
N THR A 8 9.38 2.76 19.03
CA THR A 8 8.65 2.27 20.20
C THR A 8 9.60 2.13 21.40
N THR A 9 9.05 1.77 22.56
CA THR A 9 9.81 1.35 23.75
C THR A 9 9.71 -0.16 23.98
N THR A 10 9.23 -0.91 22.99
CA THR A 10 8.90 -2.33 23.12
C THR A 10 10.04 -3.19 22.56
N GLU A 11 10.33 -4.28 23.27
CA GLU A 11 11.24 -5.33 22.83
C GLU A 11 10.56 -6.27 21.83
N ALA A 12 11.26 -6.62 20.76
CA ALA A 12 10.81 -7.65 19.81
C ALA A 12 10.74 -9.02 20.51
N GLN A 13 9.66 -9.75 20.25
CA GLN A 13 9.40 -11.07 20.85
C GLN A 13 9.99 -12.22 20.02
N HIS A 14 10.31 -11.97 18.75
CA HIS A 14 10.89 -12.96 17.84
C HIS A 14 12.37 -12.66 17.52
N ASP A 15 13.09 -13.71 17.13
CA ASP A 15 14.51 -13.66 16.79
C ASP A 15 14.74 -13.12 15.37
N TRP A 16 14.48 -11.82 15.17
CA TRP A 16 14.75 -11.12 13.91
C TRP A 16 16.25 -11.05 13.62
N PRO A 17 16.73 -11.50 12.43
CA PRO A 17 18.14 -11.42 12.07
C PRO A 17 18.69 -9.99 12.11
N ASP A 18 19.95 -9.84 12.49
CA ASP A 18 20.57 -8.54 12.74
C ASP A 18 20.57 -7.61 11.51
N ASP A 19 20.59 -8.18 10.31
CA ASP A 19 20.52 -7.46 9.03
C ASP A 19 19.10 -7.04 8.64
N VAL A 20 18.06 -7.59 9.28
CA VAL A 20 16.67 -7.18 9.09
C VAL A 20 16.39 -5.95 9.95
N PHE A 21 16.13 -4.82 9.30
CA PHE A 21 15.66 -3.62 9.99
C PHE A 21 14.20 -3.79 10.41
N ILE A 22 13.88 -3.42 11.67
CA ILE A 22 12.54 -3.52 12.25
C ILE A 22 12.06 -2.18 12.82
N GLN A 23 10.79 -1.86 12.61
CA GLN A 23 10.13 -0.70 13.19
C GLN A 23 8.65 -0.97 13.46
N GLY A 24 7.99 -0.12 14.24
CA GLY A 24 6.56 -0.27 14.48
C GLY A 24 5.94 0.95 15.14
N GLY A 25 4.65 0.84 15.44
CA GLY A 25 3.90 1.88 16.12
C GLY A 25 2.49 1.43 16.50
N THR A 26 1.88 2.15 17.43
CA THR A 26 0.53 1.84 17.94
C THR A 26 -0.61 2.53 17.18
N HIS A 27 -0.30 3.51 16.32
CA HIS A 27 -1.28 4.37 15.65
C HIS A 27 -0.96 4.53 14.15
N GLY A 28 -0.77 3.40 13.44
CA GLY A 28 -0.64 3.39 11.99
C GLY A 28 -1.98 3.62 11.31
N VAL A 29 -1.95 4.21 10.12
CA VAL A 29 -3.10 4.30 9.22
C VAL A 29 -2.96 3.23 8.14
N ALA A 30 -4.00 2.44 7.94
CA ALA A 30 -4.11 1.45 6.87
C ALA A 30 -5.28 1.81 5.96
N PHE A 31 -5.16 1.51 4.67
CA PHE A 31 -6.18 1.78 3.66
C PHE A 31 -6.69 0.46 3.07
N GLY A 32 -8.00 0.39 2.78
CA GLY A 32 -8.60 -0.77 2.11
C GLY A 32 -9.46 -1.66 3.01
N GLY A 33 -9.80 -1.21 4.22
CA GLY A 33 -10.85 -1.84 5.02
C GLY A 33 -12.25 -1.60 4.41
N PRO A 34 -13.29 -2.32 4.89
CA PRO A 34 -14.67 -2.17 4.40
C PRO A 34 -15.18 -0.72 4.47
N ASP A 35 -14.75 0.01 5.50
CA ASP A 35 -15.12 1.39 5.77
C ASP A 35 -14.04 2.40 5.33
N GLY A 36 -13.07 1.97 4.53
CA GLY A 36 -11.97 2.80 4.02
C GLY A 36 -10.71 2.73 4.89
N ALA A 37 -10.27 3.89 5.40
CA ALA A 37 -9.06 3.99 6.20
C ALA A 37 -9.35 3.67 7.67
N TYR A 38 -8.48 2.89 8.32
CA TYR A 38 -8.61 2.55 9.73
C TYR A 38 -7.28 2.71 10.47
N GLN A 39 -7.36 2.86 11.79
CA GLN A 39 -6.20 2.89 12.67
C GLN A 39 -5.87 1.49 13.19
N THR A 40 -4.58 1.17 13.26
CA THR A 40 -4.09 -0.13 13.70
C THR A 40 -2.68 0.00 14.28
N ALA A 41 -2.28 -0.92 15.16
CA ALA A 41 -0.87 -1.09 15.46
C ALA A 41 -0.20 -1.80 14.28
N PHE A 42 1.05 -1.45 14.01
CA PHE A 42 1.79 -2.00 12.89
C PHE A 42 3.21 -2.39 13.30
N PHE A 43 3.72 -3.42 12.64
CA PHE A 43 5.09 -3.87 12.74
C PHE A 43 5.61 -4.09 11.32
N GLU A 44 6.82 -3.59 11.06
CA GLU A 44 7.42 -3.56 9.75
C GLU A 44 8.82 -4.14 9.80
N ALA A 45 9.10 -5.08 8.89
CA ALA A 45 10.39 -5.70 8.72
C ALA A 45 10.86 -5.54 7.28
N PHE A 46 12.17 -5.32 7.11
CA PHE A 46 12.78 -5.02 5.80
C PHE A 46 13.86 -6.06 5.47
N PRO A 47 13.50 -7.30 5.10
CA PRO A 47 14.46 -8.30 4.67
C PRO A 47 14.81 -8.12 3.19
N GLY A 48 16.12 -8.07 2.87
CA GLY A 48 16.59 -7.87 1.49
C GLY A 48 16.01 -6.61 0.85
N ASP A 49 15.47 -6.74 -0.37
CA ASP A 49 14.87 -5.64 -1.15
C ASP A 49 13.34 -5.57 -1.05
N THR A 50 12.78 -6.10 0.04
CA THR A 50 11.34 -6.09 0.29
C THR A 50 10.97 -5.54 1.66
N PHE A 51 9.67 -5.43 1.87
CA PHE A 51 9.04 -4.91 3.05
C PHE A 51 7.86 -5.81 3.42
N LEU A 52 7.84 -6.23 4.68
CA LEU A 52 6.78 -6.99 5.29
C LEU A 52 6.10 -6.11 6.34
N ARG A 53 4.78 -6.15 6.37
CA ARG A 53 3.97 -5.41 7.34
C ARG A 53 2.95 -6.32 7.97
N GLY A 54 3.01 -6.43 9.28
CA GLY A 54 1.96 -7.00 10.10
C GLY A 54 1.13 -5.90 10.74
N GLU A 55 -0.15 -6.19 10.96
CA GLU A 55 -1.12 -5.30 11.60
C GLU A 55 -1.82 -6.04 12.74
N GLY A 56 -2.24 -5.32 13.77
CA GLY A 56 -2.92 -5.89 14.92
C GLY A 56 -3.45 -4.82 15.87
N LYS A 57 -4.15 -5.23 16.93
CA LYS A 57 -4.61 -4.30 17.98
C LYS A 57 -3.46 -3.82 18.87
N THR A 58 -2.38 -4.60 18.92
CA THR A 58 -1.18 -4.32 19.70
C THR A 58 0.07 -4.52 18.85
N ILE A 59 1.20 -3.97 19.31
CA ILE A 59 2.51 -4.19 18.64
C ILE A 59 2.85 -5.69 18.61
N ALA A 60 2.53 -6.45 19.66
CA ALA A 60 2.82 -7.89 19.72
C ALA A 60 2.01 -8.68 18.67
N GLU A 61 0.71 -8.35 18.51
CA GLU A 61 -0.11 -8.96 17.45
C GLU A 61 0.38 -8.59 16.06
N ALA A 62 0.80 -7.34 15.87
CA ALA A 62 1.37 -6.88 14.61
C ALA A 62 2.71 -7.55 14.32
N GLU A 63 3.57 -7.73 15.32
CA GLU A 63 4.83 -8.46 15.21
C GLU A 63 4.59 -9.92 14.82
N GLU A 64 3.69 -10.62 15.52
CA GLU A 64 3.33 -12.01 15.20
C GLU A 64 2.86 -12.16 13.75
N SER A 65 1.99 -11.24 13.30
CA SER A 65 1.50 -11.20 11.92
C SER A 65 2.63 -10.97 10.90
N CYS A 66 3.60 -10.11 11.23
CA CYS A 66 4.77 -9.84 10.39
C CYS A 66 5.75 -11.01 10.40
N TRP A 67 5.98 -11.62 11.56
CA TRP A 67 6.86 -12.77 11.72
C TRP A 67 6.38 -13.98 10.92
N GLY A 68 5.07 -14.27 10.95
CA GLY A 68 4.49 -15.31 10.11
C GLY A 68 4.69 -15.07 8.61
N GLN A 69 4.68 -13.81 8.16
CA GLN A 69 5.05 -13.45 6.79
C GLN A 69 6.53 -13.68 6.51
N TYR A 70 7.39 -13.30 7.45
CA TYR A 70 8.84 -13.49 7.35
C TYR A 70 9.23 -14.98 7.25
N GLN A 71 8.62 -15.84 8.07
CA GLN A 71 8.85 -17.28 8.01
C GLN A 71 8.45 -17.88 6.65
N ARG A 72 7.33 -17.43 6.06
CA ARG A 72 6.94 -17.84 4.70
C ARG A 72 7.89 -17.28 3.64
N PHE A 73 8.40 -16.08 3.83
CA PHE A 73 9.36 -15.43 2.94
C PHE A 73 10.67 -16.24 2.87
N ILE A 74 11.31 -16.50 4.01
CA ILE A 74 12.63 -17.17 4.02
C ILE A 74 12.59 -18.61 3.53
N VAL A 75 11.44 -19.30 3.68
CA VAL A 75 11.30 -20.69 3.22
C VAL A 75 10.80 -20.75 1.78
N CYS A 76 10.14 -19.72 1.23
CA CYS A 76 9.44 -19.71 -0.07
C CYS A 76 9.65 -20.97 -0.94
N ASP A 77 8.70 -21.92 -0.86
CA ASP A 77 8.70 -23.20 -1.62
C ASP A 77 9.91 -24.13 -1.35
N GLY A 78 10.52 -23.99 -0.18
CA GLY A 78 11.68 -24.74 0.30
C GLY A 78 13.05 -24.21 -0.17
N SER A 79 13.11 -23.36 -1.19
CA SER A 79 14.38 -22.88 -1.76
C SER A 79 14.76 -21.45 -1.34
N GLY A 80 13.79 -20.66 -0.85
CA GLY A 80 13.97 -19.22 -0.67
C GLY A 80 14.00 -18.44 -1.99
N GLU A 81 13.82 -19.11 -3.13
CA GLU A 81 13.72 -18.44 -4.43
C GLU A 81 12.29 -17.94 -4.65
N HIS A 82 12.19 -16.62 -4.81
CA HIS A 82 10.94 -15.95 -5.08
C HIS A 82 10.63 -15.91 -6.58
N GLY A 83 9.33 -15.81 -6.88
CA GLY A 83 8.79 -15.92 -8.22
C GLY A 83 8.14 -17.29 -8.46
N PRO A 84 7.34 -17.47 -9.52
CA PRO A 84 6.94 -16.43 -10.47
C PRO A 84 6.08 -15.34 -9.80
N TYR A 85 5.98 -14.18 -10.45
CA TYR A 85 5.32 -13.00 -9.90
C TYR A 85 4.01 -12.69 -10.64
N GLU A 86 3.06 -12.07 -9.94
CA GLU A 86 1.84 -11.50 -10.51
C GLU A 86 1.66 -10.03 -10.08
N ARG A 87 1.06 -9.20 -10.95
CA ARG A 87 0.97 -7.74 -10.72
C ARG A 87 -0.14 -7.32 -9.75
N ARG A 88 -1.25 -8.05 -9.66
CA ARG A 88 -2.46 -7.66 -8.87
C ARG A 88 -2.84 -6.18 -9.01
N GLU A 89 -2.95 -5.72 -10.26
CA GLU A 89 -3.29 -4.32 -10.62
C GLU A 89 -2.19 -3.26 -10.36
N TYR A 90 -1.08 -3.62 -9.72
CA TYR A 90 0.06 -2.70 -9.53
C TYR A 90 0.70 -2.36 -10.88
N ARG A 91 0.91 -1.06 -11.09
CA ARG A 91 1.49 -0.50 -12.32
C ARG A 91 2.89 0.07 -12.11
N ASN A 92 3.33 0.22 -10.86
CA ASN A 92 4.62 0.78 -10.45
C ASN A 92 5.79 -0.21 -10.54
N GLY A 93 5.66 -1.32 -11.28
CA GLY A 93 6.69 -2.35 -11.40
C GLY A 93 6.75 -3.35 -10.23
N ALA A 94 5.89 -3.19 -9.22
CA ALA A 94 5.79 -4.15 -8.13
C ALA A 94 4.99 -5.41 -8.52
N GLY A 95 5.22 -6.49 -7.79
CA GLY A 95 4.51 -7.74 -7.96
C GLY A 95 4.50 -8.59 -6.70
N PHE A 96 3.69 -9.65 -6.71
CA PHE A 96 3.55 -10.59 -5.60
C PHE A 96 4.04 -11.96 -6.05
N CYS A 97 4.88 -12.60 -5.24
CA CYS A 97 5.26 -13.97 -5.50
C CYS A 97 4.02 -14.87 -5.41
N THR A 98 3.76 -15.66 -6.44
CA THR A 98 2.58 -16.54 -6.48
C THR A 98 2.69 -17.72 -5.50
N LYS A 99 3.90 -18.03 -5.02
CA LYS A 99 4.16 -19.13 -4.09
C LYS A 99 3.92 -18.72 -2.63
N CYS A 100 4.55 -17.64 -2.17
CA CYS A 100 4.48 -17.20 -0.77
C CYS A 100 3.59 -15.98 -0.52
N GLY A 101 3.16 -15.28 -1.58
CA GLY A 101 2.34 -14.08 -1.50
C GLY A 101 3.11 -12.81 -1.12
N THR A 102 4.43 -12.87 -0.92
CA THR A 102 5.25 -11.69 -0.57
C THR A 102 5.28 -10.68 -1.72
N TRP A 103 5.04 -9.42 -1.39
CA TRP A 103 5.22 -8.29 -2.29
C TRP A 103 6.71 -8.07 -2.58
N MET A 104 7.08 -7.67 -3.78
CA MET A 104 8.45 -7.34 -4.17
C MET A 104 8.42 -6.12 -5.08
N SER A 105 9.37 -5.21 -4.89
CA SER A 105 9.59 -4.06 -5.78
C SER A 105 10.38 -4.48 -7.02
N ASN A 106 10.20 -3.76 -8.13
CA ASN A 106 11.03 -3.88 -9.35
C ASN A 106 11.08 -5.28 -10.00
N VAL A 107 10.08 -6.13 -9.78
CA VAL A 107 9.99 -7.46 -10.44
C VAL A 107 9.36 -7.39 -11.84
N PHE A 108 8.84 -6.22 -12.21
CA PHE A 108 8.29 -5.93 -13.52
C PHE A 108 8.71 -4.56 -14.02
N GLU A 109 8.71 -4.37 -15.34
CA GLU A 109 8.75 -3.03 -15.94
C GLU A 109 7.49 -2.24 -15.53
N PRO A 110 7.62 -1.00 -15.04
CA PRO A 110 6.48 -0.13 -14.77
C PRO A 110 5.63 0.06 -16.02
N LEU A 111 4.31 0.03 -15.86
CA LEU A 111 3.39 0.35 -16.95
C LEU A 111 3.31 1.87 -17.07
N PRO A 112 3.12 2.42 -18.29
CA PRO A 112 2.96 3.85 -18.50
C PRO A 112 1.87 4.40 -17.59
N GLU A 113 2.12 5.53 -16.91
CA GLU A 113 1.07 6.19 -16.14
C GLU A 113 -0.14 6.39 -17.03
N GLN A 114 -1.31 5.96 -16.55
CA GLN A 114 -2.53 6.42 -17.19
C GLN A 114 -2.64 7.90 -16.82
N PRO A 115 -3.02 8.79 -17.75
CA PRO A 115 -3.27 10.17 -17.39
C PRO A 115 -4.19 10.16 -16.18
N ARG A 116 -3.82 10.90 -15.13
CA ARG A 116 -4.65 11.01 -13.93
C ARG A 116 -6.08 11.24 -14.40
N ARG A 117 -7.02 10.42 -13.92
CA ARG A 117 -8.44 10.60 -14.23
C ARG A 117 -8.73 12.08 -13.96
N ARG A 118 -9.07 12.82 -15.02
CA ARG A 118 -9.31 14.26 -14.91
C ARG A 118 -10.32 14.44 -13.77
N PRO A 119 -10.03 15.26 -12.74
CA PRO A 119 -10.98 15.45 -11.65
C PRO A 119 -12.34 15.85 -12.22
N SER A 120 -13.42 15.51 -11.52
CA SER A 120 -14.77 15.87 -11.99
C SER A 120 -14.83 17.36 -12.28
N LEU A 121 -15.69 17.76 -13.23
CA LEU A 121 -15.85 19.16 -13.59
C LEU A 121 -16.16 20.04 -12.36
N LEU A 122 -16.93 19.50 -11.41
CA LEU A 122 -17.23 20.15 -10.14
C LEU A 122 -16.02 20.29 -9.22
N ASN A 123 -15.15 19.29 -9.12
CA ASN A 123 -13.91 19.41 -8.33
C ASN A 123 -12.96 20.43 -8.96
N ARG A 124 -12.83 20.41 -10.29
CA ARG A 124 -12.00 21.39 -11.01
C ARG A 124 -12.53 22.81 -10.79
N LEU A 125 -13.84 23.01 -10.84
CA LEU A 125 -14.47 24.31 -10.63
C LEU A 125 -14.36 24.79 -9.17
N PHE A 126 -14.78 23.96 -8.22
CA PHE A 126 -15.00 24.39 -6.83
C PHE A 126 -13.81 24.15 -5.89
N VAL A 127 -12.97 23.17 -6.17
CA VAL A 127 -11.79 22.84 -5.35
C VAL A 127 -10.53 23.45 -5.96
N ASP A 128 -10.26 23.12 -7.22
CA ASP A 128 -9.01 23.50 -7.88
C ASP A 128 -9.07 24.94 -8.45
N GLN A 129 -10.27 25.53 -8.53
CA GLN A 129 -10.54 26.84 -9.13
C GLN A 129 -9.95 26.99 -10.55
N ASP A 130 -10.03 25.91 -11.31
CA ASP A 130 -9.53 25.81 -12.68
C ASP A 130 -10.34 26.75 -13.61
N PRO A 131 -9.72 27.79 -14.21
CA PRO A 131 -10.43 28.73 -15.08
C PRO A 131 -10.98 28.07 -16.35
N GLU A 132 -10.38 26.98 -16.83
CA GLU A 132 -10.93 26.23 -17.96
C GLU A 132 -12.22 25.50 -17.57
N ALA A 133 -12.34 25.06 -16.30
CA ALA A 133 -13.54 24.44 -15.79
C ALA A 133 -14.71 25.43 -15.65
N VAL A 134 -14.41 26.72 -15.40
CA VAL A 134 -15.44 27.77 -15.41
C VAL A 134 -16.07 27.88 -16.80
N THR A 135 -15.25 27.97 -17.84
CA THR A 135 -15.73 28.03 -19.22
C THR A 135 -16.51 26.78 -19.59
N GLU A 136 -15.98 25.60 -19.29
CA GLU A 136 -16.63 24.31 -19.58
C GLU A 136 -18.00 24.16 -18.87
N VAL A 137 -18.15 24.67 -17.65
CA VAL A 137 -19.45 24.70 -16.94
C VAL A 137 -20.42 25.71 -17.56
N LEU A 138 -19.94 26.91 -17.90
CA LEU A 138 -20.78 27.94 -18.52
C LEU A 138 -21.30 27.49 -19.89
N GLU A 139 -20.47 26.81 -20.68
CA GLU A 139 -20.88 26.19 -21.95
C GLU A 139 -21.92 25.09 -21.71
N ALA A 140 -21.69 24.18 -20.77
CA ALA A 140 -22.64 23.12 -20.44
C ALA A 140 -24.00 23.68 -19.97
N VAL A 141 -24.02 24.78 -19.22
CA VAL A 141 -25.26 25.46 -18.80
C VAL A 141 -25.93 26.18 -19.97
N ALA A 142 -25.15 26.82 -20.85
CA ALA A 142 -25.67 27.55 -22.00
C ALA A 142 -26.38 26.65 -23.02
N HIS A 143 -25.98 25.37 -23.10
CA HIS A 143 -26.58 24.35 -23.98
C HIS A 143 -27.43 23.33 -23.21
N ALA A 144 -27.87 23.66 -21.99
CA ALA A 144 -28.63 22.73 -21.15
C ALA A 144 -29.99 22.34 -21.76
N ASP A 145 -30.54 23.19 -22.63
CA ASP A 145 -31.77 22.98 -23.40
C ASP A 145 -31.59 21.99 -24.57
N GLU A 146 -30.35 21.73 -24.98
CA GLU A 146 -30.00 20.74 -26.01
C GLU A 146 -29.75 19.34 -25.42
N LEU A 147 -29.75 19.21 -24.08
CA LEU A 147 -29.57 17.93 -23.42
C LEU A 147 -30.80 17.04 -23.62
N PRO A 148 -30.61 15.74 -23.92
CA PRO A 148 -31.73 14.81 -24.05
C PRO A 148 -32.50 14.78 -22.73
N THR A 149 -33.82 15.02 -22.81
CA THR A 149 -34.72 14.81 -21.68
C THR A 149 -34.68 13.35 -21.23
N PRO A 150 -34.72 13.08 -19.91
CA PRO A 150 -34.62 11.74 -19.34
C PRO A 150 -35.72 10.79 -19.80
#